data_AF-A0A0G0UEB2-F1
#
_entry.id   AF-A0A0G0UEB2-F1
#
_cell.length_a   1.000
_cell.length_b   1.000
_cell.length_c   1.000
_cell.angle_alpha   90.00
_cell.angle_beta   90.00
_cell.angle_gamma   90.00
#
_symmetry.space_group_name_H-M   'P 1'
#
loop_
_entity.id
_entity.type
_entity.pdbx_description
1 polymer ?
#
loop_
_entity_poly.entity_id
_entity_poly.type
_entity_poly.pdbx_seq_one_letter_code
_entity_poly.pdbx_strand_id
1 'polypeptide(L)'
;MDLPGGAFQGAGVKTVVLFFEKGAPTKKVWFYQLNLTRNLGKGNPLNENDLVEFVELQKTKADSTNSWSIDVKNVDQNTFDLSVKNPNKNDEVVLRESKEILEEMRKLDGENGEILDNIKKLL
;
A
#
# COMPACT_ATOMS: atom_id res chain seq x y z
N MET A 1 1.66 -1.55 11.54
CA MET A 1 2.47 -2.43 10.67
C MET A 1 1.68 -2.66 9.41
N ASP A 2 2.22 -2.27 8.28
CA ASP A 2 1.55 -2.36 6.98
C ASP A 2 1.99 -3.63 6.29
N LEU A 3 1.02 -4.46 5.91
CA LEU A 3 1.23 -5.71 5.21
C LEU A 3 0.97 -5.53 3.70
N PRO A 4 1.83 -6.09 2.84
CA PRO A 4 1.59 -6.08 1.40
C PRO A 4 0.35 -6.93 1.05
N GLY A 5 -0.23 -6.65 -0.11
CA GLY A 5 -1.35 -7.44 -0.64
C GLY A 5 -0.98 -8.92 -0.78
N GLY A 6 -1.96 -9.80 -0.60
CA GLY A 6 -1.74 -11.25 -0.63
C GLY A 6 -1.26 -11.86 0.69
N ALA A 7 -1.02 -11.06 1.74
CA ALA A 7 -0.77 -11.56 3.09
C ALA A 7 -1.95 -12.41 3.62
N PHE A 8 -3.17 -12.04 3.24
CA PHE A 8 -4.39 -12.82 3.49
C PHE A 8 -4.95 -13.36 2.17
N GLN A 9 -5.24 -14.66 2.13
CA GLN A 9 -5.77 -15.30 0.93
C GLN A 9 -7.15 -14.74 0.57
N GLY A 10 -7.36 -14.42 -0.71
CA GLY A 10 -8.63 -13.88 -1.23
C GLY A 10 -8.86 -12.39 -0.97
N ALA A 11 -7.98 -11.74 -0.21
CA ALA A 11 -8.03 -10.30 0.02
C ALA A 11 -7.12 -9.57 -0.96
N GLY A 12 -7.71 -8.86 -1.92
CA GLY A 12 -6.98 -7.95 -2.83
C GLY A 12 -6.56 -6.62 -2.17
N VAL A 13 -6.81 -6.47 -0.87
CA VAL A 13 -6.59 -5.22 -0.12
C VAL A 13 -5.30 -5.28 0.69
N LYS A 14 -4.69 -4.12 0.89
CA LYS A 14 -3.63 -3.94 1.90
C LYS A 14 -4.25 -3.98 3.29
N THR A 15 -3.50 -4.47 4.26
CA THR A 15 -3.96 -4.59 5.65
C THR A 15 -2.97 -3.97 6.61
N VAL A 16 -3.48 -3.49 7.74
CA VAL A 16 -2.67 -2.85 8.78
C VAL A 16 -2.92 -3.57 10.10
N VAL A 17 -1.86 -3.83 10.84
CA VAL A 17 -1.91 -4.31 12.23
C VAL A 17 -1.55 -3.17 13.16
N LEU A 18 -2.46 -2.85 14.09
CA LEU A 18 -2.29 -1.81 15.10
C LEU A 18 -1.88 -2.44 16.44
N PHE A 19 -0.83 -1.90 17.04
CA PHE A 19 -0.37 -2.25 18.37
C PHE A 19 -0.55 -1.04 19.27
N PHE A 20 -1.33 -1.18 20.34
CA PHE A 20 -1.62 -0.08 21.26
C PHE A 20 -1.71 -0.58 22.70
N GLU A 21 -1.46 0.32 23.63
CA GLU A 21 -1.56 0.09 25.06
C GLU A 21 -2.79 0.79 25.61
N LYS A 22 -3.56 0.08 26.44
CA LYS A 22 -4.72 0.67 27.11
C LYS A 22 -4.24 1.45 28.34
N GLY A 23 -4.75 2.67 28.51
CA GLY A 23 -4.59 3.43 29.75
C GLY A 23 -3.50 4.49 29.72
N ALA A 24 -2.76 4.65 28.61
CA ALA A 24 -1.79 5.71 28.43
C ALA A 24 -2.04 6.47 27.11
N PRO A 25 -1.89 7.81 27.08
CA PRO A 25 -2.01 8.57 25.84
C PRO A 25 -0.81 8.31 24.93
N THR A 26 -1.08 8.08 23.65
CA THR A 26 -0.05 7.89 22.62
C THR A 26 0.67 9.22 22.37
N LYS A 27 2.00 9.24 22.52
CA LYS A 27 2.84 10.42 22.22
C LYS A 27 3.50 10.33 20.85
N LYS A 28 3.87 9.12 20.44
CA LYS A 28 4.59 8.82 19.21
C LYS A 28 4.06 7.51 18.63
N VAL A 29 3.90 7.47 17.32
CA VAL A 29 3.53 6.27 16.55
C VAL A 29 4.78 5.79 15.82
N TRP A 30 5.07 4.50 15.94
CA TRP A 30 6.12 3.84 15.16
C TRP A 30 5.47 3.03 14.06
N PHE A 31 5.83 3.36 12.82
CA PHE A 31 5.34 2.71 11.62
C PHE A 31 6.36 1.67 11.16
N TYR A 32 5.87 0.56 10.65
CA TYR A 32 6.67 -0.46 10.00
C TYR A 32 5.93 -0.91 8.75
N GLN A 33 6.54 -0.73 7.59
CA GLN A 33 6.01 -1.18 6.30
C GLN A 33 6.78 -2.42 5.85
N LEU A 34 6.10 -3.57 5.82
CA LEU A 34 6.71 -4.81 5.39
C LEU A 34 6.91 -4.81 3.88
N ASN A 35 8.15 -4.62 3.45
CA ASN A 35 8.52 -4.63 2.03
C ASN A 35 9.22 -5.94 1.69
N LEU A 36 8.60 -6.74 0.82
CA LEU A 36 9.16 -7.99 0.33
C LEU A 36 9.54 -7.86 -1.14
N THR A 37 10.58 -8.58 -1.55
CA THR A 37 11.00 -8.69 -2.96
C THR A 37 10.12 -9.65 -3.76
N ARG A 38 9.25 -10.40 -3.07
CA ARG A 38 8.37 -11.44 -3.63
C ARG A 38 6.90 -11.10 -3.37
N ASN A 39 6.03 -11.52 -4.30
CA ASN A 39 4.58 -11.42 -4.12
C ASN A 39 4.06 -12.50 -3.18
N LEU A 40 3.12 -12.13 -2.30
CA LEU A 40 2.46 -13.06 -1.39
C LEU A 40 1.24 -13.72 -2.05
N GLY A 41 0.95 -14.96 -1.67
CA GLY A 41 -0.24 -15.67 -2.12
C GLY A 41 -0.25 -17.13 -1.69
N LYS A 42 -1.19 -17.93 -2.23
CA LYS A 42 -1.36 -19.34 -1.86
C LYS A 42 -0.08 -20.17 -2.01
N GLY A 43 0.66 -19.96 -3.10
CA GLY A 43 1.94 -20.64 -3.37
C GLY A 43 3.16 -19.99 -2.70
N ASN A 44 3.00 -18.83 -2.07
CA ASN A 44 4.10 -18.07 -1.51
C ASN A 44 3.64 -17.30 -0.25
N PRO A 45 3.26 -18.00 0.83
CA PRO A 45 2.64 -17.38 1.99
C PRO A 45 3.61 -16.46 2.74
N LEU A 46 3.06 -15.57 3.55
CA LEU A 46 3.80 -14.87 4.59
C LEU A 46 4.26 -15.89 5.64
N ASN A 47 5.49 -15.77 6.13
CA ASN A 47 6.06 -16.66 7.14
C ASN A 47 6.92 -15.88 8.16
N GLU A 48 7.40 -16.60 9.19
CA GLU A 48 8.14 -16.00 10.30
C GLU A 48 9.45 -15.33 9.86
N ASN A 49 10.14 -15.86 8.83
CA ASN A 49 11.38 -15.26 8.35
C ASN A 49 11.16 -13.86 7.76
N ASP A 50 9.99 -13.62 7.17
CA ASP A 50 9.62 -12.29 6.67
C ASP A 50 9.42 -11.27 7.80
N LEU A 51 9.22 -11.73 9.05
CA LEU A 51 8.90 -10.91 10.21
C LEU A 51 10.05 -10.74 11.20
N VAL A 52 11.22 -11.36 10.94
CA VAL A 52 12.37 -11.32 11.85
C VAL A 52 12.79 -9.88 12.15
N GLU A 53 12.98 -9.06 11.11
CA GLU A 53 13.38 -7.66 11.29
C GLU A 53 12.33 -6.87 12.09
N PHE A 54 11.03 -7.08 11.80
CA PHE A 54 9.97 -6.44 12.56
C PHE A 54 10.05 -6.78 14.05
N VAL A 55 10.20 -8.06 14.40
CA VAL A 55 10.28 -8.50 15.81
C VAL A 55 11.53 -7.97 16.51
N GLU A 56 12.64 -7.85 15.80
CA GLU A 56 13.87 -7.25 16.34
C GLU A 56 13.70 -5.75 16.59
N LEU A 57 13.23 -5.00 15.60
CA LEU A 57 13.08 -3.55 15.69
C LEU A 57 11.92 -3.14 16.61
N GLN A 58 10.85 -3.93 16.71
CA GLN A 58 9.68 -3.60 17.54
C GLN A 58 10.04 -3.48 19.03
N LYS A 59 11.09 -4.18 19.50
CA LYS A 59 11.58 -4.10 20.89
C LYS A 59 12.13 -2.71 21.23
N THR A 60 12.82 -2.08 20.28
CA THR A 60 13.49 -0.79 20.48
C THR A 60 12.75 0.37 19.80
N LYS A 61 11.83 0.04 18.87
CA LYS A 61 11.19 0.97 17.94
C LYS A 61 12.21 1.81 17.18
N ALA A 62 13.33 1.18 16.81
CA ALA A 62 14.36 1.84 16.01
C ALA A 62 13.86 2.08 14.58
N ASP A 63 14.32 3.19 13.99
CA ASP A 63 13.99 3.53 12.61
C ASP A 63 14.92 2.76 11.64
N SER A 64 14.41 2.44 10.46
CA SER A 64 15.11 1.69 9.40
C SER A 64 14.55 2.05 8.02
N THR A 65 15.02 1.40 6.96
CA THR A 65 14.41 1.54 5.61
C THR A 65 12.93 1.15 5.60
N ASN A 66 12.50 0.23 6.48
CA ASN A 66 11.13 -0.23 6.61
C ASN A 66 10.36 0.44 7.76
N SER A 67 11.00 1.23 8.62
CA SER A 67 10.36 1.74 9.83
C SER A 67 10.76 3.15 10.20
N TRP A 68 9.81 3.91 10.74
CA TRP A 68 10.02 5.30 11.12
C TRP A 68 9.05 5.72 12.21
N SER A 69 9.43 6.76 12.95
CA SER A 69 8.66 7.29 14.06
C SER A 69 8.11 8.69 13.78
N ILE A 70 6.85 8.93 14.16
CA ILE A 70 6.22 10.24 14.03
C ILE A 70 5.57 10.63 15.36
N ASP A 71 5.78 11.86 15.81
CA ASP A 71 5.06 12.40 16.97
C ASP A 71 3.57 12.53 16.63
N VAL A 72 2.69 12.13 17.54
CA VAL A 72 1.23 12.18 17.31
C VAL A 72 0.74 13.58 16.94
N LYS A 73 1.39 14.62 17.44
CA LYS A 73 1.10 16.03 17.11
C LYS A 73 1.29 16.37 15.63
N ASN A 74 2.10 15.58 14.90
CA ASN A 74 2.39 15.78 13.48
C ASN A 74 1.41 14.99 12.58
N VAL A 75 0.57 14.14 13.16
CA VAL A 75 -0.58 13.55 12.46
C VAL A 75 -1.64 14.64 12.28
N ASP A 76 -2.45 14.56 11.22
CA ASP A 76 -3.61 15.45 11.08
C ASP A 76 -4.53 15.33 12.30
N GLN A 77 -4.68 16.42 13.06
CA GLN A 77 -5.46 16.43 14.32
C GLN A 77 -6.98 16.50 14.11
N ASN A 78 -7.45 16.69 12.87
CA ASN A 78 -8.86 16.67 12.53
C ASN A 78 -9.30 15.27 12.10
N THR A 79 -8.47 14.60 11.30
CA THR A 79 -8.80 13.29 10.70
C THR A 79 -8.15 12.11 11.42
N PHE A 80 -7.04 12.34 12.12
CA PHE A 80 -6.17 11.31 12.70
C PHE A 80 -5.77 10.23 11.68
N ASP A 81 -5.52 10.64 10.43
CA ASP A 81 -5.12 9.74 9.37
C ASP A 81 -3.72 9.14 9.62
N LEU A 82 -3.69 7.82 9.76
CA LEU A 82 -2.46 7.04 9.98
C LEU A 82 -1.90 6.42 8.69
N SER A 83 -2.42 6.79 7.51
CA SER A 83 -1.91 6.35 6.20
C SER A 83 -0.62 7.07 5.79
N VAL A 84 0.30 7.24 6.75
CA VAL A 84 1.54 7.99 6.53
C VAL A 84 2.47 7.20 5.63
N LYS A 85 3.02 7.88 4.61
CA LYS A 85 3.95 7.26 3.66
C LYS A 85 5.33 7.07 4.28
N ASN A 86 5.99 5.98 3.91
CA ASN A 86 7.38 5.72 4.30
C ASN A 86 8.31 6.80 3.71
N PRO A 87 8.96 7.65 4.52
CA PRO A 87 9.85 8.69 4.02
C PRO A 87 11.16 8.14 3.45
N ASN A 88 11.51 6.89 3.76
CA ASN A 88 12.75 6.25 3.34
C ASN A 88 12.63 5.54 1.99
N LYS A 89 11.45 5.60 1.36
CA LYS A 89 11.20 5.08 0.01
C LYS A 89 10.69 6.19 -0.90
N ASN A 90 11.46 6.46 -1.95
CA ASN A 90 10.96 7.18 -3.12
C ASN A 90 10.15 6.20 -3.97
N ASP A 91 8.97 5.81 -3.49
CA ASP A 91 7.96 5.21 -4.36
C ASP A 91 7.37 6.36 -5.19
N GLU A 92 8.12 6.86 -6.18
CA GLU A 92 7.56 7.60 -7.31
C GLU A 92 6.68 6.63 -8.09
N VAL A 93 5.47 6.42 -7.57
CA VAL A 93 4.37 5.95 -8.41
C VAL A 93 4.15 7.08 -9.40
N VAL A 94 4.56 6.89 -10.65
CA VAL A 94 4.21 7.79 -11.75
C VAL A 94 2.69 7.76 -11.85
N LEU A 95 2.05 8.68 -11.16
CA LEU A 95 0.61 8.87 -11.22
C LEU A 95 0.34 9.54 -12.56
N ARG A 96 -0.32 8.81 -13.46
CA ARG A 96 -0.87 9.42 -14.67
C ARG A 96 -1.98 10.38 -14.25
N GLU A 97 -1.99 11.56 -14.84
CA GLU A 97 -3.03 12.54 -14.59
C GLU A 97 -4.38 11.98 -15.06
N SER A 98 -5.46 12.25 -14.31
CA SER A 98 -6.78 11.73 -14.66
C SER A 98 -7.22 12.13 -16.07
N LYS A 99 -6.77 13.30 -16.54
CA LYS A 99 -7.03 13.78 -17.90
C LYS A 99 -6.38 12.88 -18.98
N GLU A 100 -5.14 12.45 -18.76
CA GLU A 100 -4.43 11.55 -19.67
C GLU A 100 -5.15 10.20 -19.76
N ILE A 101 -5.57 9.66 -18.60
CA ILE A 101 -6.35 8.42 -18.54
C ILE A 101 -7.66 8.55 -19.33
N LEU A 102 -8.37 9.68 -19.20
CA LEU A 102 -9.63 9.91 -19.92
C LEU A 102 -9.43 10.08 -21.44
N GLU A 103 -8.34 10.71 -21.87
CA GLU A 103 -7.99 10.82 -23.28
C GLU A 103 -7.67 9.46 -23.90
N GLU A 104 -6.91 8.62 -23.19
CA GLU A 104 -6.62 7.25 -23.59
C GLU A 104 -7.91 6.40 -23.70
N MET A 105 -8.80 6.49 -22.69
CA MET A 105 -10.10 5.81 -22.71
C MET A 105 -10.92 6.19 -23.94
N ARG A 106 -11.03 7.48 -24.24
CA ARG A 106 -11.77 7.95 -25.43
C ARG A 106 -11.19 7.44 -26.73
N LYS A 107 -9.85 7.37 -26.83
CA LYS A 107 -9.18 6.81 -28.00
C LYS A 107 -9.52 5.33 -28.18
N LEU A 108 -9.40 4.55 -27.12
CA LEU A 108 -9.73 3.11 -27.12
C LEU A 108 -11.20 2.85 -27.45
N ASP A 109 -12.11 3.67 -26.93
CA ASP A 109 -13.54 3.56 -27.26
C ASP A 109 -13.81 3.84 -28.75
N GLY A 110 -13.09 4.78 -29.36
CA GLY A 110 -13.14 5.05 -30.79
C GLY A 110 -12.66 3.85 -31.63
N GLU A 111 -11.49 3.29 -31.28
CA GLU A 111 -10.94 2.10 -31.94
C GLU A 111 -11.90 0.90 -31.81
N ASN A 112 -12.50 0.70 -30.63
CA ASN A 112 -13.51 -0.33 -30.41
C ASN A 112 -14.76 -0.12 -31.28
N GLY A 113 -15.21 1.13 -31.45
CA GLY A 113 -16.33 1.48 -32.33
C GLY A 113 -16.07 1.07 -33.78
N GLU A 114 -14.89 1.39 -34.32
CA GLU A 114 -14.50 1.01 -35.68
C GLU A 114 -14.47 -0.51 -35.87
N ILE A 115 -13.92 -1.24 -34.89
CA ILE A 115 -13.89 -2.70 -34.90
C ILE A 115 -15.31 -3.28 -34.92
N LEU A 116 -16.21 -2.76 -34.08
CA LEU A 116 -17.61 -3.21 -34.03
C LEU A 116 -18.35 -2.96 -35.34
N ASP A 117 -18.13 -1.81 -35.98
CA ASP A 117 -18.76 -1.49 -37.26
C ASP A 117 -18.23 -2.37 -38.39
N ASN A 118 -16.95 -2.75 -38.36
CA ASN A 118 -16.40 -3.72 -39.31
C ASN A 118 -17.01 -5.11 -39.12
N ILE A 119 -17.21 -5.57 -37.88
CA ILE A 119 -17.90 -6.85 -37.60
C ILE A 119 -19.34 -6.81 -38.11
N LYS A 120 -20.08 -5.71 -37.90
CA LYS A 120 -21.45 -5.58 -38.40
C LYS A 120 -21.57 -5.67 -39.92
N LYS A 121 -20.56 -5.21 -40.67
CA LYS A 121 -20.53 -5.30 -42.14
C LYS A 121 -20.29 -6.72 -42.67
N LEU A 122 -19.81 -7.64 -41.81
CA LEU A 122 -19.56 -9.04 -42.14
C LEU A 122 -20.75 -9.96 -41.80
N LEU A 123 -21.78 -9.43 -41.14
CA LEU A 123 -23.07 -10.08 -40.89
C LEU A 123 -24.09 -9.69 -41.96
#